data_AF-A0A5Q0GQT0-F1
#
_entry.id   AF-A0A5Q0GQT0-F1
#
_cell.length_a   1.000
_cell.length_b   1.000
_cell.length_c   1.000
_cell.angle_alpha   90.00
_cell.angle_beta   90.00
_cell.angle_gamma   90.00
#
_symmetry.space_group_name_H-M   'P 1'
#
loop_
_entity.id
_entity.type
_entity.pdbx_description
1 polymer ?
#
loop_
_entity_poly.entity_id
_entity_poly.type
_entity_poly.pdbx_seq_one_letter_code
_entity_poly.pdbx_strand_id
1 'polypeptide(L)'
;MGVRNDVSGTAYAPVVQAGRIDHVTLVLVRDEFLLGRRAELTMTALVDRLRRVLVRNLALIGELTRKRDEARLAAARSTRGRTEEQLRRAEAERARAVEITAGLMAKLVEVLEQEPEAAAGFDPGDLREYAVDPDELLADLNAGLTDVDHLLDAQSRVLTGLVGPPAVTGPARDDDAEAARLIGIMSNVDISLTHRVAAVGKLKSFGAGYVDDTAAGIRSLLSEEAVDHVERRSLVRTLTSLAPRFRAEAESLFRAGWNDTDLDPLQRMHYASALVGSGARDRDRALDFIRSVAIGGVEDCWLSDRLAAARQWVRGEPGERGAVLAVLEALHRRPDLPEGDRVKVAELIREIRTDPDAR
;
A
#
# COMPACT_ATOMS: atom_id res chain seq x y z
N MET A 1 -41.05 -3.91 -43.10
CA MET A 1 -41.36 -4.36 -44.48
C MET A 1 -40.59 -5.63 -44.72
N GLY A 2 -41.29 -6.77 -44.66
CA GLY A 2 -40.70 -8.10 -44.86
C GLY A 2 -40.72 -8.50 -46.32
N VAL A 3 -39.64 -9.13 -46.79
CA VAL A 3 -39.55 -9.73 -48.12
C VAL A 3 -39.58 -11.25 -47.92
N ARG A 4 -40.69 -11.85 -48.34
CA ARG A 4 -40.90 -13.30 -48.47
C ARG A 4 -40.19 -13.77 -49.74
N ASN A 5 -39.41 -14.83 -49.62
CA ASN A 5 -38.91 -15.64 -50.74
C ASN A 5 -39.94 -16.73 -51.05
N ASP A 6 -40.62 -16.62 -52.19
CA ASP A 6 -41.32 -17.72 -52.84
C ASP A 6 -40.39 -18.31 -53.90
N VAL A 7 -39.91 -19.53 -53.68
CA VAL A 7 -39.25 -20.35 -54.71
C VAL A 7 -40.27 -21.37 -55.18
N SER A 8 -40.77 -21.13 -56.39
CA SER A 8 -41.65 -21.98 -57.17
C SER A 8 -40.96 -23.30 -57.53
N GLY A 9 -41.48 -24.40 -56.98
CA GLY A 9 -41.11 -25.75 -57.36
C GLY A 9 -41.68 -26.12 -58.74
N THR A 10 -40.82 -26.17 -59.75
CA THR A 10 -41.13 -26.81 -61.04
C THR A 10 -41.13 -28.33 -60.87
N ALA A 11 -42.32 -28.92 -61.00
CA ALA A 11 -42.51 -30.35 -61.09
C ALA A 11 -41.90 -30.90 -62.38
N TYR A 12 -40.88 -31.76 -62.25
CA TYR A 12 -40.41 -32.62 -63.33
C TYR A 12 -41.31 -33.85 -63.38
N ALA A 13 -42.14 -33.94 -64.43
CA ALA A 13 -42.83 -35.17 -64.80
C ALA A 13 -41.89 -36.05 -65.63
N PRO A 14 -41.71 -37.35 -65.33
CA PRO A 14 -40.90 -38.23 -66.15
C PRO A 14 -41.73 -38.72 -67.36
N VAL A 15 -41.27 -38.37 -68.56
CA VAL A 15 -41.71 -39.02 -69.80
C VAL A 15 -41.07 -40.41 -69.83
N VAL A 16 -41.85 -41.43 -69.46
CA VAL A 16 -41.46 -42.84 -69.59
C VAL A 16 -41.62 -43.23 -71.06
N GLN A 17 -40.55 -43.10 -71.84
CA GLN A 17 -40.45 -43.75 -73.14
C GLN A 17 -39.95 -45.17 -72.92
N ALA A 18 -40.81 -46.14 -73.18
CA ALA A 18 -40.51 -47.57 -73.12
C ALA A 18 -39.49 -47.93 -74.22
N GLY A 19 -38.21 -47.89 -73.88
CA GLY A 19 -37.11 -48.35 -74.70
C GLY A 19 -36.00 -48.83 -73.78
N ARG A 20 -35.59 -50.09 -73.96
CA ARG A 20 -34.50 -50.81 -73.27
C ARG A 20 -33.63 -49.89 -72.39
N ILE A 21 -33.78 -50.03 -71.06
CA ILE A 21 -32.77 -49.53 -70.13
C ILE A 21 -31.54 -50.39 -70.38
N ASP A 22 -30.57 -49.85 -71.11
CA ASP A 22 -29.27 -50.49 -71.26
C ASP A 22 -28.68 -50.73 -69.87
N HIS A 23 -28.14 -51.93 -69.66
CA HIS A 23 -27.54 -52.35 -68.39
C HIS A 23 -26.52 -51.33 -67.84
N VAL A 24 -25.91 -50.53 -68.71
CA VAL A 24 -24.92 -49.49 -68.39
C VAL A 24 -25.54 -48.30 -67.63
N THR A 25 -26.76 -47.86 -67.97
CA THR A 25 -27.40 -46.70 -67.32
C THR A 25 -27.89 -47.04 -65.91
N LEU A 26 -28.34 -48.29 -65.69
CA LEU A 26 -28.77 -48.75 -64.37
C LEU A 26 -27.58 -49.01 -63.41
N VAL A 27 -26.39 -49.29 -63.96
CA VAL A 27 -25.14 -49.40 -63.20
C VAL A 27 -24.63 -48.02 -62.79
N LEU A 28 -24.67 -47.01 -63.68
CA LEU A 28 -24.19 -45.66 -63.37
C LEU A 28 -25.03 -44.94 -62.31
N VAL A 29 -26.37 -45.03 -62.36
CA VAL A 29 -27.25 -44.44 -61.33
C VAL A 29 -27.11 -45.14 -59.98
N ARG A 30 -26.85 -46.47 -60.01
CA ARG A 30 -26.56 -47.23 -58.80
C ARG A 30 -25.20 -46.87 -58.20
N ASP A 31 -24.18 -46.66 -59.02
CA ASP A 31 -22.85 -46.27 -58.57
C ASP A 31 -22.81 -44.85 -58.00
N GLU A 32 -23.52 -43.88 -58.58
CA GLU A 32 -23.63 -42.53 -58.02
C GLU A 32 -24.40 -42.50 -56.69
N PHE A 33 -25.49 -43.27 -56.57
CA PHE A 33 -26.22 -43.41 -55.30
C PHE A 33 -25.36 -44.09 -54.23
N LEU A 34 -24.60 -45.13 -54.59
CA LEU A 34 -23.68 -45.80 -53.67
C LEU A 34 -22.49 -44.91 -53.28
N LEU A 35 -21.98 -44.07 -54.18
CA LEU A 35 -20.93 -43.08 -53.90
C LEU A 35 -21.44 -41.98 -52.96
N GLY A 36 -22.64 -41.45 -53.19
CA GLY A 36 -23.28 -40.46 -52.30
C GLY A 36 -23.51 -41.02 -50.91
N ARG A 37 -24.06 -42.24 -50.81
CA ARG A 37 -24.30 -42.91 -49.52
C ARG A 37 -23.00 -43.29 -48.80
N ARG A 38 -21.94 -43.64 -49.54
CA ARG A 38 -20.61 -43.89 -48.99
C ARG A 38 -19.98 -42.60 -48.47
N ALA A 39 -20.09 -41.49 -49.20
CA ALA A 39 -19.61 -40.18 -48.75
C ALA A 39 -20.35 -39.73 -47.47
N GLU A 40 -21.67 -39.90 -47.41
CA GLU A 40 -22.49 -39.58 -46.23
C GLU A 40 -22.07 -40.42 -45.01
N LEU A 41 -21.94 -41.75 -45.17
CA LEU A 41 -21.47 -42.63 -44.09
C LEU A 41 -20.04 -42.29 -43.63
N THR A 42 -19.17 -41.87 -44.55
CA THR A 42 -17.80 -41.48 -44.22
C THR A 42 -17.77 -40.15 -43.45
N MET A 43 -18.65 -39.21 -43.81
CA MET A 43 -18.81 -37.93 -43.12
C MET A 43 -19.43 -38.11 -41.72
N THR A 44 -20.46 -38.97 -41.57
CA THR A 44 -21.02 -39.29 -40.25
C THR A 44 -19.98 -39.93 -39.34
N ALA A 45 -19.20 -40.89 -39.86
CA ALA A 45 -18.12 -41.53 -39.10
C ALA A 45 -17.02 -40.53 -38.69
N LEU A 46 -16.70 -39.56 -39.56
CA LEU A 46 -15.73 -38.50 -39.27
C LEU A 46 -16.25 -37.55 -38.20
N VAL A 47 -17.51 -37.11 -38.29
CA VAL A 47 -18.16 -36.25 -37.30
C VAL A 47 -18.22 -36.93 -35.93
N ASP A 48 -18.58 -38.22 -35.88
CA ASP A 48 -18.58 -38.98 -34.64
C ASP A 48 -17.18 -39.14 -34.04
N ARG A 49 -16.15 -39.30 -34.88
CA ARG A 49 -14.76 -39.34 -34.43
C ARG A 49 -14.33 -38.00 -33.84
N LEU A 50 -14.65 -36.89 -34.50
CA LEU A 50 -14.36 -35.54 -34.00
C LEU A 50 -15.10 -35.24 -32.70
N ARG A 51 -16.38 -35.62 -32.60
CA ARG A 51 -17.17 -35.46 -31.38
C ARG A 51 -16.57 -36.22 -30.19
N ARG A 52 -16.11 -37.47 -30.41
CA ARG A 52 -15.44 -38.25 -29.37
C ARG A 52 -14.12 -37.63 -28.91
N VAL A 53 -13.34 -37.07 -29.84
CA VAL A 53 -12.09 -36.36 -29.51
C VAL A 53 -12.40 -35.08 -28.72
N LEU A 54 -13.40 -34.32 -29.12
CA LEU A 54 -13.81 -33.09 -28.44
C LEU A 54 -14.26 -33.37 -26.99
N VAL A 55 -15.10 -34.38 -26.79
CA VAL A 55 -15.57 -34.78 -25.45
C VAL A 55 -14.41 -35.22 -24.56
N ARG A 56 -13.45 -35.99 -25.11
CA ARG A 56 -12.25 -36.41 -24.38
C ARG A 56 -11.36 -35.22 -23.99
N ASN A 57 -11.17 -34.28 -24.90
CA ASN A 57 -10.36 -33.09 -24.63
C ASN A 57 -11.02 -32.18 -23.59
N LEU A 58 -12.35 -32.00 -23.64
CA LEU A 58 -13.08 -31.25 -22.63
C LEU A 58 -13.00 -31.89 -21.23
N ALA A 59 -13.07 -33.22 -21.15
CA ALA A 59 -12.88 -33.94 -19.89
C ALA A 59 -11.47 -33.74 -19.32
N LEU A 60 -10.44 -33.79 -20.17
CA LEU A 60 -9.04 -33.58 -19.78
C LEU A 60 -8.77 -32.14 -19.30
N ILE A 61 -9.37 -31.15 -19.98
CA ILE A 61 -9.33 -29.74 -19.55
C ILE A 61 -9.97 -29.58 -18.17
N GLY A 62 -11.11 -30.24 -17.93
CA GLY A 62 -11.78 -30.22 -16.63
C GLY A 62 -10.95 -30.84 -15.50
N GLU A 63 -10.22 -31.93 -15.77
CA GLU A 63 -9.33 -32.58 -14.80
C GLU A 63 -8.10 -31.73 -14.49
N LEU A 64 -7.47 -31.15 -15.51
CA LEU A 64 -6.31 -30.26 -15.32
C LEU A 64 -6.69 -28.98 -14.58
N THR A 65 -7.89 -28.46 -14.80
CA THR A 65 -8.41 -27.29 -14.08
C THR A 65 -8.58 -27.62 -12.59
N ARG A 66 -9.19 -28.78 -12.26
CA ARG A 66 -9.30 -29.25 -10.87
C ARG A 66 -7.93 -29.42 -10.20
N LYS A 67 -6.98 -30.08 -10.87
CA LYS A 67 -5.61 -30.26 -10.34
C LYS A 67 -4.88 -28.94 -10.10
N ARG A 68 -5.05 -27.96 -10.99
CA ARG A 68 -4.48 -26.62 -10.83
C ARG A 68 -5.09 -25.90 -9.63
N ASP A 69 -6.40 -26.00 -9.45
CA ASP A 69 -7.11 -25.31 -8.37
C ASP A 69 -6.82 -25.97 -7.01
N GLU A 70 -6.70 -27.31 -6.96
CA GLU A 70 -6.21 -28.05 -5.79
C GLU A 70 -4.77 -27.66 -5.42
N ALA A 71 -3.87 -27.56 -6.41
CA ALA A 71 -2.48 -27.13 -6.18
C ALA A 71 -2.39 -25.68 -5.68
N ARG A 72 -3.22 -24.78 -6.22
CA ARG A 72 -3.34 -23.40 -5.74
C ARG A 72 -3.86 -23.34 -4.31
N LEU A 73 -4.85 -24.15 -3.97
CA LEU A 73 -5.41 -24.23 -2.62
C LEU A 73 -4.39 -24.80 -1.61
N ALA A 74 -3.60 -25.78 -2.02
CA ALA A 74 -2.51 -26.34 -1.22
C ALA A 74 -1.37 -25.32 -1.01
N ALA A 75 -1.00 -24.57 -2.06
CA ALA A 75 -0.01 -23.49 -1.97
C ALA A 75 -0.49 -22.38 -1.02
N ALA A 76 -1.75 -21.94 -1.13
CA ALA A 76 -2.35 -20.93 -0.27
C ALA A 76 -2.41 -21.36 1.21
N ARG A 77 -2.69 -22.63 1.49
CA ARG A 77 -2.64 -23.18 2.86
C ARG A 77 -1.21 -23.21 3.42
N SER A 78 -0.22 -23.50 2.57
CA SER A 78 1.20 -23.50 2.97
C SER A 78 1.74 -22.09 3.24
N THR A 79 1.37 -21.09 2.43
CA THR A 79 1.71 -19.68 2.71
C THR A 79 1.00 -19.17 3.95
N ARG A 80 -0.29 -19.48 4.14
CA ARG A 80 -1.05 -19.12 5.35
C ARG A 80 -0.42 -19.68 6.63
N GLY A 81 0.02 -20.94 6.61
CA GLY A 81 0.72 -21.55 7.74
C GLY A 81 2.06 -20.88 8.08
N ARG A 82 2.80 -20.40 7.07
CA ARG A 82 4.04 -19.63 7.28
C ARG A 82 3.77 -18.23 7.84
N THR A 83 2.73 -17.56 7.37
CA THR A 83 2.35 -16.22 7.88
C THR A 83 1.79 -16.28 9.30
N GLU A 84 1.00 -17.30 9.64
CA GLU A 84 0.50 -17.52 11.01
C GLU A 84 1.63 -17.84 11.99
N GLU A 85 2.66 -18.58 11.55
CA GLU A 85 3.86 -18.84 12.35
C GLU A 85 4.75 -17.59 12.51
N GLN A 86 4.87 -16.76 11.48
CA GLN A 86 5.57 -15.47 11.57
C GLN A 86 4.85 -14.51 12.53
N LEU A 87 3.51 -14.47 12.48
CA LEU A 87 2.71 -13.67 13.41
C LEU A 87 2.87 -14.15 14.85
N ARG A 88 2.82 -15.47 15.10
CA ARG A 88 3.08 -16.04 16.44
C ARG A 88 4.46 -15.69 16.98
N ARG A 89 5.48 -15.68 16.12
CA ARG A 89 6.85 -15.30 16.51
C ARG A 89 6.93 -13.82 16.86
N ALA A 90 6.32 -12.95 16.05
CA ALA A 90 6.25 -11.53 16.33
C ALA A 90 5.48 -11.22 17.64
N GLU A 91 4.37 -11.92 17.90
CA GLU A 91 3.62 -11.81 19.16
C GLU A 91 4.43 -12.30 20.37
N ALA A 92 5.19 -13.39 20.23
CA ALA A 92 6.07 -13.88 21.28
C ALA A 92 7.25 -12.95 21.56
N GLU A 93 7.83 -12.33 20.53
CA GLU A 93 8.87 -11.31 20.68
C GLU A 93 8.33 -10.05 21.36
N ARG A 94 7.12 -9.61 20.99
CA ARG A 94 6.42 -8.51 21.67
C ARG A 94 6.20 -8.81 23.15
N ALA A 95 5.75 -10.01 23.50
CA ALA A 95 5.55 -10.42 24.89
C ALA A 95 6.87 -10.38 25.70
N ARG A 96 7.98 -10.83 25.10
CA ARG A 96 9.32 -10.74 25.72
C ARG A 96 9.78 -9.31 25.92
N ALA A 97 9.54 -8.43 24.95
CA ALA A 97 9.90 -7.02 25.07
C ALA A 97 9.15 -6.36 26.24
N VAL A 98 7.85 -6.65 26.39
CA VAL A 98 7.03 -6.17 27.52
C VAL A 98 7.57 -6.67 28.86
N GLU A 99 7.95 -7.95 28.93
CA GLU A 99 8.52 -8.56 30.15
C GLU A 99 9.87 -7.93 30.53
N ILE A 100 10.75 -7.70 29.54
CA ILE A 100 12.04 -7.04 29.76
C ILE A 100 11.83 -5.60 30.25
N THR A 101 10.93 -4.85 29.62
CA THR A 101 10.63 -3.46 30.02
C THR A 101 10.04 -3.41 31.43
N ALA A 102 9.12 -4.31 31.77
CA ALA A 102 8.57 -4.40 33.12
C ALA A 102 9.64 -4.74 34.16
N GLY A 103 10.56 -5.66 33.84
CA GLY A 103 11.68 -6.03 34.70
C GLY A 103 12.70 -4.90 34.89
N LEU A 104 12.97 -4.11 33.85
CA LEU A 104 13.82 -2.92 33.93
C LEU A 104 13.18 -1.83 34.79
N MET A 105 11.89 -1.57 34.62
CA MET A 105 11.14 -0.61 35.44
C MET A 105 11.13 -1.02 36.92
N ALA A 106 10.92 -2.31 37.22
CA ALA A 106 10.96 -2.81 38.59
C ALA A 106 12.34 -2.63 39.24
N LYS A 107 13.42 -2.93 38.49
CA LYS A 107 14.80 -2.68 38.96
C LYS A 107 15.10 -1.20 39.15
N LEU A 108 14.57 -0.34 38.28
CA LEU A 108 14.75 1.10 38.40
C LEU A 108 14.11 1.60 39.71
N VAL A 109 12.89 1.16 40.01
CA VAL A 109 12.20 1.48 41.27
C VAL A 109 12.98 0.96 42.48
N GLU A 110 13.47 -0.28 42.43
CA GLU A 110 14.27 -0.87 43.52
C GLU A 110 15.58 -0.10 43.78
N VAL A 111 16.29 0.31 42.71
CA VAL A 111 17.52 1.12 42.83
C VAL A 111 17.22 2.51 43.41
N LEU A 112 16.12 3.14 42.99
CA LEU A 112 15.69 4.45 43.51
C LEU A 112 15.26 4.39 44.99
N GLU A 113 14.72 3.26 45.45
CA GLU A 113 14.38 3.04 46.86
C GLU A 113 15.61 2.74 47.74
N GLN A 114 16.64 2.09 47.19
CA GLN A 114 17.84 1.70 47.94
C GLN A 114 18.88 2.82 48.07
N GLU A 115 18.93 3.78 47.14
CA GLU A 115 19.87 4.92 47.17
C GLU A 115 19.15 6.28 47.11
N PRO A 116 18.52 6.74 48.21
CA PRO A 116 17.77 8.00 48.23
C PRO A 116 18.63 9.25 48.02
N GLU A 117 19.96 9.17 48.24
CA GLU A 117 20.89 10.25 47.92
C GLU A 117 21.22 10.36 46.42
N ALA A 118 21.11 9.26 45.65
CA ALA A 118 21.22 9.28 44.19
C ALA A 118 19.98 9.89 43.51
N ALA A 119 18.82 9.83 44.17
CA ALA A 119 17.57 10.46 43.72
C ALA A 119 17.51 11.98 43.99
N ALA A 120 18.39 12.53 44.85
CA ALA A 120 18.37 13.95 45.24
C ALA A 120 18.83 14.93 44.14
N GLY A 121 19.24 14.43 42.97
CA GLY A 121 19.56 15.22 41.78
C GLY A 121 19.01 14.61 40.48
N PHE A 122 18.13 13.61 40.58
CA PHE A 122 17.53 12.94 39.43
C PHE A 122 16.16 13.58 39.15
N ASP A 123 16.07 14.38 38.08
CA ASP A 123 14.78 14.90 37.62
C ASP A 123 14.07 13.78 36.85
N PRO A 124 12.82 13.38 37.20
CA PRO A 124 12.03 12.47 36.37
C PRO A 124 11.84 12.96 34.92
N GLY A 125 12.15 14.22 34.62
CA GLY A 125 12.35 14.76 33.26
C GLY A 125 13.47 14.10 32.46
N ASP A 126 14.55 13.62 33.07
CA ASP A 126 15.70 12.99 32.37
C ASP A 126 15.35 11.60 31.81
N LEU A 127 14.31 10.94 32.35
CA LEU A 127 13.76 9.71 31.76
C LEU A 127 12.96 9.98 30.47
N ARG A 128 12.53 11.22 30.20
CA ARG A 128 11.96 11.62 28.90
C ARG A 128 13.02 11.76 27.82
N GLU A 129 14.31 11.87 28.19
CA GLU A 129 15.42 11.99 27.23
C GLU A 129 15.82 10.62 26.61
N TYR A 130 15.45 9.52 27.28
CA TYR A 130 15.67 8.14 26.81
C TYR A 130 14.39 7.38 26.47
N ALA A 131 13.23 7.90 26.86
CA ALA A 131 11.96 7.46 26.30
C ALA A 131 11.91 8.00 24.86
N VAL A 132 12.04 7.11 23.87
CA VAL A 132 11.30 7.35 22.63
C VAL A 132 9.88 7.65 23.09
N ASP A 133 9.35 8.83 22.75
CA ASP A 133 8.01 9.22 23.15
C ASP A 133 7.10 8.01 22.87
N PRO A 134 6.41 7.44 23.88
CA PRO A 134 5.57 6.28 23.68
C PRO A 134 4.62 6.47 22.49
N ASP A 135 4.19 7.70 22.23
CA ASP A 135 3.34 8.06 21.11
C ASP A 135 4.12 8.12 19.77
N GLU A 136 5.39 8.49 19.77
CA GLU A 136 6.29 8.42 18.60
C GLU A 136 6.70 6.97 18.28
N LEU A 137 7.00 6.16 19.31
CA LEU A 137 7.26 4.72 19.15
C LEU A 137 5.99 4.01 18.67
N LEU A 138 4.82 4.36 19.20
CA LEU A 138 3.52 3.84 18.74
C LEU A 138 3.17 4.34 17.34
N ALA A 139 3.51 5.58 16.98
CA ALA A 139 3.32 6.12 15.63
C ALA A 139 4.25 5.44 14.61
N ASP A 140 5.51 5.19 14.96
CA ASP A 140 6.47 4.47 14.12
C ASP A 140 6.15 2.97 14.04
N LEU A 141 5.68 2.34 15.13
CA LEU A 141 5.13 0.98 15.10
C LEU A 141 3.86 0.91 14.27
N ASN A 142 2.95 1.89 14.36
CA ASN A 142 1.74 1.96 13.54
C ASN A 142 2.07 2.24 12.07
N ALA A 143 3.06 3.08 11.78
CA ALA A 143 3.54 3.33 10.42
C ALA A 143 4.18 2.06 9.83
N GLY A 144 5.03 1.37 10.62
CA GLY A 144 5.61 0.08 10.25
C GLY A 144 4.55 -1.02 10.06
N LEU A 145 3.50 -1.05 10.91
CA LEU A 145 2.35 -1.94 10.75
C LEU A 145 1.53 -1.59 9.51
N THR A 146 1.39 -0.30 9.17
CA THR A 146 0.73 0.17 7.94
C THR A 146 1.53 -0.23 6.70
N ASP A 147 2.86 -0.17 6.76
CA ASP A 147 3.75 -0.62 5.70
C ASP A 147 3.74 -2.14 5.54
N VAL A 148 3.64 -2.89 6.65
CA VAL A 148 3.43 -4.35 6.65
C VAL A 148 2.06 -4.69 6.06
N ASP A 149 1.00 -3.96 6.41
CA ASP A 149 -0.34 -4.13 5.82
C ASP A 149 -0.32 -3.79 4.32
N HIS A 150 0.41 -2.77 3.88
CA HIS A 150 0.61 -2.47 2.47
C HIS A 150 1.39 -3.55 1.72
N LEU A 151 2.40 -4.15 2.36
CA LEU A 151 3.15 -5.30 1.83
C LEU A 151 2.28 -6.56 1.76
N LEU A 152 1.46 -6.81 2.78
CA LEU A 152 0.49 -7.91 2.81
C LEU A 152 -0.62 -7.72 1.77
N ASP A 153 -1.11 -6.49 1.57
CA ASP A 153 -2.09 -6.15 0.52
C ASP A 153 -1.49 -6.23 -0.89
N ALA A 154 -0.22 -5.85 -1.06
CA ALA A 154 0.50 -6.00 -2.32
C ALA A 154 0.73 -7.49 -2.63
N GLN A 155 1.12 -8.29 -1.64
CA GLN A 155 1.26 -9.74 -1.78
C GLN A 155 -0.10 -10.43 -1.99
N SER A 156 -1.15 -9.98 -1.31
CA SER A 156 -2.52 -10.46 -1.49
C SER A 156 -3.02 -10.19 -2.91
N ARG A 157 -2.74 -9.00 -3.48
CA ARG A 157 -3.03 -8.63 -4.88
C ARG A 157 -2.25 -9.45 -5.91
N VAL A 158 -0.99 -9.75 -5.63
CA VAL A 158 -0.18 -10.66 -6.48
C VAL A 158 -0.72 -12.09 -6.39
N LEU A 159 -1.16 -12.54 -5.22
CA LEU A 159 -1.77 -13.86 -5.02
C LEU A 159 -3.17 -13.95 -5.67
N THR A 160 -3.98 -12.90 -5.63
CA THR A 160 -5.28 -12.84 -6.36
C THR A 160 -5.07 -12.72 -7.87
N GLY A 161 -4.05 -12.01 -8.34
CA GLY A 161 -3.68 -11.96 -9.77
C GLY A 161 -3.20 -13.30 -10.33
N LEU A 162 -2.62 -14.17 -9.50
CA LEU A 162 -2.19 -15.52 -9.87
C LEU A 162 -3.33 -16.56 -9.86
N VAL A 163 -4.48 -16.23 -9.27
CA VAL A 163 -5.73 -17.01 -9.35
C VAL A 163 -6.65 -16.30 -10.33
N GLY A 164 -6.51 -16.60 -11.63
CA GLY A 164 -7.37 -16.02 -12.67
C GLY A 164 -8.87 -16.05 -12.30
N PRO A 165 -9.64 -15.04 -12.73
CA PRO A 165 -10.91 -14.70 -12.08
C PRO A 165 -11.94 -15.82 -12.24
N PRO A 166 -12.69 -16.20 -11.19
CA PRO A 166 -14.01 -16.76 -11.43
C PRO A 166 -14.89 -15.63 -11.98
N ALA A 167 -15.70 -15.96 -12.99
CA ALA A 167 -16.76 -15.07 -13.44
C ALA A 167 -17.70 -14.80 -12.26
N VAL A 168 -17.59 -13.63 -11.62
CA VAL A 168 -18.51 -13.18 -10.58
C VAL A 168 -18.83 -11.71 -10.81
N THR A 169 -20.05 -11.48 -11.25
CA THR A 169 -20.78 -10.24 -10.97
C THR A 169 -20.95 -10.11 -9.45
N GLY A 170 -20.13 -9.26 -8.81
CA GLY A 170 -20.36 -8.74 -7.45
C GLY A 170 -19.18 -8.78 -6.46
N PRO A 171 -18.24 -7.80 -6.53
CA PRO A 171 -17.44 -7.36 -5.38
C PRO A 171 -17.71 -5.91 -4.92
N ALA A 172 -18.41 -5.09 -5.70
CA ALA A 172 -18.64 -3.67 -5.35
C ALA A 172 -19.54 -3.46 -4.10
N ARG A 173 -20.41 -4.42 -3.79
CA ARG A 173 -21.50 -4.22 -2.81
C ARG A 173 -21.05 -4.29 -1.34
N ASP A 174 -19.96 -5.02 -1.05
CA ASP A 174 -19.43 -5.16 0.31
C ASP A 174 -18.46 -4.02 0.65
N ASP A 175 -17.64 -3.58 -0.31
CA ASP A 175 -16.77 -2.40 -0.16
C ASP A 175 -17.60 -1.13 0.02
N ASP A 176 -18.72 -0.98 -0.71
CA ASP A 176 -19.62 0.17 -0.55
C ASP A 176 -20.26 0.22 0.85
N ALA A 177 -20.61 -0.94 1.42
CA ALA A 177 -21.21 -1.02 2.74
C ALA A 177 -20.18 -0.70 3.84
N GLU A 178 -18.97 -1.24 3.74
CA GLU A 178 -17.90 -0.93 4.69
C GLU A 178 -17.41 0.50 4.53
N ALA A 179 -17.32 1.03 3.30
CA ALA A 179 -16.99 2.43 3.05
C ALA A 179 -17.99 3.38 3.72
N ALA A 180 -19.29 3.11 3.57
CA ALA A 180 -20.34 3.87 4.26
C ALA A 180 -20.18 3.80 5.79
N ARG A 181 -19.81 2.64 6.34
CA ARG A 181 -19.52 2.48 7.77
C ARG A 181 -18.31 3.30 8.20
N LEU A 182 -17.22 3.26 7.44
CA LEU A 182 -16.00 4.04 7.72
C LEU A 182 -16.28 5.54 7.63
N ILE A 183 -17.07 6.00 6.67
CA ILE A 183 -17.55 7.39 6.58
C ILE A 183 -18.34 7.76 7.84
N GLY A 184 -19.26 6.88 8.28
CA GLY A 184 -19.98 7.06 9.54
C GLY A 184 -19.05 7.13 10.77
N ILE A 185 -17.99 6.32 10.80
CA ILE A 185 -16.98 6.36 11.87
C ILE A 185 -16.25 7.70 11.86
N MET A 186 -15.73 8.13 10.70
CA MET A 186 -14.97 9.37 10.58
C MET A 186 -15.77 10.60 11.01
N SER A 187 -17.08 10.64 10.76
CA SER A 187 -17.93 11.77 11.12
C SER A 187 -18.52 11.71 12.53
N ASN A 188 -18.34 10.60 13.26
CA ASN A 188 -18.90 10.45 14.60
C ASN A 188 -17.89 10.91 15.66
N VAL A 189 -18.14 12.10 16.23
CA VAL A 189 -17.31 12.71 17.29
C VAL A 189 -17.28 11.91 18.60
N ASP A 190 -18.25 11.02 18.82
CA ASP A 190 -18.27 10.13 20.01
C ASP A 190 -17.26 8.98 19.87
N ILE A 191 -16.74 8.73 18.67
CA ILE A 191 -15.69 7.75 18.42
C ILE A 191 -14.33 8.42 18.60
N SER A 192 -13.40 7.71 19.25
CA SER A 192 -12.06 8.25 19.49
C SER A 192 -11.35 8.67 18.20
N LEU A 193 -10.60 9.75 18.28
CA LEU A 193 -9.84 10.31 17.16
C LEU A 193 -8.95 9.26 16.49
N THR A 194 -8.26 8.43 17.27
CA THR A 194 -7.43 7.33 16.76
C THR A 194 -8.20 6.39 15.83
N HIS A 195 -9.43 5.97 16.18
CA HIS A 195 -10.23 5.11 15.31
C HIS A 195 -10.72 5.84 14.06
N ARG A 196 -10.96 7.14 14.16
CA ARG A 196 -11.40 7.97 13.04
C ARG A 196 -10.28 8.22 12.04
N VAL A 197 -9.06 8.47 12.52
CA VAL A 197 -7.84 8.52 11.70
C VAL A 197 -7.56 7.16 11.05
N ALA A 198 -7.70 6.05 11.80
CA ALA A 198 -7.57 4.71 11.23
C ALA A 198 -8.63 4.44 10.13
N ALA A 199 -9.85 4.95 10.30
CA ALA A 199 -10.90 4.82 9.30
C ALA A 199 -10.56 5.55 7.99
N VAL A 200 -9.90 6.72 8.03
CA VAL A 200 -9.34 7.38 6.84
C VAL A 200 -8.35 6.48 6.12
N GLY A 201 -7.41 5.88 6.87
CA GLY A 201 -6.41 4.98 6.33
C GLY A 201 -7.02 3.76 5.63
N LYS A 202 -8.07 3.18 6.24
CA LYS A 202 -8.79 2.06 5.66
C LYS A 202 -9.60 2.45 4.42
N LEU A 203 -10.29 3.59 4.45
CA LEU A 203 -11.09 4.05 3.31
C LEU A 203 -10.19 4.37 2.10
N LYS A 204 -9.01 4.95 2.34
CA LYS A 204 -7.99 5.16 1.29
C LYS A 204 -7.60 3.86 0.60
N SER A 205 -7.52 2.74 1.33
CA SER A 205 -7.06 1.47 0.77
C SER A 205 -8.07 0.82 -0.19
N PHE A 206 -9.34 1.23 -0.14
CA PHE A 206 -10.37 0.80 -1.10
C PHE A 206 -10.19 1.42 -2.50
N GLY A 207 -9.32 2.43 -2.64
CA GLY A 207 -8.84 2.91 -3.92
C GLY A 207 -9.68 4.03 -4.54
N ALA A 208 -9.59 4.15 -5.87
CA ALA A 208 -9.99 5.36 -6.61
C ALA A 208 -11.47 5.78 -6.42
N GLY A 209 -12.36 4.84 -6.09
CA GLY A 209 -13.79 5.11 -5.86
C GLY A 209 -14.08 5.97 -4.64
N TYR A 210 -13.20 5.96 -3.62
CA TYR A 210 -13.42 6.63 -2.33
C TYR A 210 -12.44 7.77 -2.07
N VAL A 211 -11.76 8.24 -3.12
CA VAL A 211 -10.76 9.32 -3.05
C VAL A 211 -11.38 10.62 -2.52
N ASP A 212 -12.58 10.98 -2.96
CA ASP A 212 -13.24 12.21 -2.49
C ASP A 212 -13.78 12.08 -1.07
N ASP A 213 -14.33 10.91 -0.70
CA ASP A 213 -14.79 10.63 0.65
C ASP A 213 -13.63 10.60 1.66
N THR A 214 -12.50 10.02 1.27
CA THR A 214 -11.27 10.03 2.06
C THR A 214 -10.76 11.46 2.25
N ALA A 215 -10.75 12.27 1.18
CA ALA A 215 -10.36 13.68 1.29
C ALA A 215 -11.31 14.48 2.19
N ALA A 216 -12.61 14.22 2.11
CA ALA A 216 -13.60 14.86 2.98
C ALA A 216 -13.40 14.46 4.45
N GLY A 217 -13.14 13.18 4.73
CA GLY A 217 -12.79 12.70 6.08
C GLY A 217 -11.54 13.37 6.63
N ILE A 218 -10.48 13.48 5.83
CA ILE A 218 -9.25 14.19 6.21
C ILE A 218 -9.55 15.66 6.56
N ARG A 219 -10.31 16.38 5.73
CA ARG A 219 -10.65 17.78 6.00
C ARG A 219 -11.47 17.94 7.28
N SER A 220 -12.41 17.04 7.53
CA SER A 220 -13.20 17.02 8.75
C SER A 220 -12.30 16.91 9.97
N LEU A 221 -11.39 15.93 9.98
CA LEU A 221 -10.45 15.74 11.09
C LEU A 221 -9.54 16.95 11.26
N LEU A 222 -8.97 17.48 10.17
CA LEU A 222 -8.09 18.66 10.23
C LEU A 222 -8.78 19.92 10.79
N SER A 223 -10.12 19.99 10.75
CA SER A 223 -10.87 21.10 11.33
C SER A 223 -11.07 21.00 12.84
N GLU A 224 -10.79 19.85 13.45
CA GLU A 224 -10.97 19.63 14.87
C GLU A 224 -9.75 20.10 15.67
N GLU A 225 -10.00 20.81 16.76
CA GLU A 225 -8.95 21.33 17.65
C GLU A 225 -8.15 20.21 18.33
N ALA A 226 -8.80 19.09 18.64
CA ALA A 226 -8.20 17.94 19.32
C ALA A 226 -7.13 17.20 18.51
N VAL A 227 -7.03 17.44 17.19
CA VAL A 227 -6.01 16.81 16.35
C VAL A 227 -4.67 17.48 16.58
N ASP A 228 -3.70 16.72 17.06
CA ASP A 228 -2.37 17.22 17.34
C ASP A 228 -1.57 17.46 16.05
N HIS A 229 -0.39 18.06 16.19
CA HIS A 229 0.45 18.42 15.04
C HIS A 229 1.00 17.20 14.27
N VAL A 230 1.24 16.06 14.94
CA VAL A 230 1.75 14.82 14.34
C VAL A 230 0.68 14.21 13.46
N GLU A 231 -0.54 14.06 14.01
CA GLU A 231 -1.71 13.57 13.33
C GLU A 231 -2.09 14.49 12.16
N ARG A 232 -2.11 15.82 12.37
CA ARG A 232 -2.32 16.81 11.30
C ARG A 232 -1.34 16.59 10.16
N ARG A 233 -0.04 16.54 10.45
CA ARG A 233 1.01 16.32 9.43
C ARG A 233 0.78 15.00 8.68
N SER A 234 0.42 13.93 9.38
CA SER A 234 0.12 12.62 8.80
C SER A 234 -1.09 12.66 7.86
N LEU A 235 -2.17 13.33 8.28
CA LEU A 235 -3.37 13.55 7.47
C LEU A 235 -3.08 14.37 6.21
N VAL A 236 -2.27 15.44 6.31
CA VAL A 236 -1.86 16.25 5.15
C VAL A 236 -0.96 15.46 4.18
N ARG A 237 -0.06 14.61 4.69
CA ARG A 237 0.72 13.67 3.85
C ARG A 237 -0.19 12.68 3.14
N THR A 238 -1.19 12.16 3.84
CA THR A 238 -2.19 11.25 3.27
C THR A 238 -2.93 11.94 2.13
N LEU A 239 -3.37 13.18 2.33
CA LEU A 239 -4.04 14.00 1.31
C LEU A 239 -3.15 14.22 0.07
N THR A 240 -1.85 14.47 0.27
CA THR A 240 -0.87 14.63 -0.82
C THR A 240 -0.78 13.38 -1.70
N SER A 241 -0.83 12.20 -1.08
CA SER A 241 -0.72 10.90 -1.77
C SER A 241 -2.02 10.41 -2.41
N LEU A 242 -3.14 11.08 -2.13
CA LEU A 242 -4.47 10.56 -2.45
C LEU A 242 -4.80 10.73 -3.94
N ALA A 243 -4.60 11.94 -4.48
CA ALA A 243 -4.72 12.22 -5.91
C ALA A 243 -4.01 13.54 -6.26
N PRO A 244 -3.50 13.73 -7.49
CA PRO A 244 -2.80 14.95 -7.91
C PRO A 244 -3.60 16.24 -7.67
N ARG A 245 -4.93 16.18 -7.76
CA ARG A 245 -5.82 17.32 -7.56
C ARG A 245 -5.78 17.91 -6.13
N PHE A 246 -5.35 17.14 -5.13
CA PHE A 246 -5.27 17.61 -3.75
C PHE A 246 -3.89 18.14 -3.37
N ARG A 247 -2.91 18.10 -4.27
CA ARG A 247 -1.54 18.53 -3.98
C ARG A 247 -1.48 20.01 -3.57
N ALA A 248 -2.16 20.89 -4.29
CA ALA A 248 -2.15 22.33 -4.00
C ALA A 248 -2.78 22.63 -2.62
N GLU A 249 -3.82 21.90 -2.25
CA GLU A 249 -4.45 21.99 -0.93
C GLU A 249 -3.49 21.52 0.17
N ALA A 250 -2.87 20.35 -0.01
CA ALA A 250 -1.90 19.83 0.95
C ALA A 250 -0.67 20.75 1.09
N GLU A 251 -0.16 21.32 0.00
CA GLU A 251 0.90 22.33 0.03
C GLU A 251 0.49 23.58 0.82
N SER A 252 -0.77 24.04 0.69
CA SER A 252 -1.28 25.14 1.48
C SER A 252 -1.34 24.81 2.97
N LEU A 253 -1.74 23.58 3.31
CA LEU A 253 -1.79 23.10 4.70
C LEU A 253 -0.39 22.94 5.29
N PHE A 254 0.57 22.42 4.52
CA PHE A 254 1.96 22.37 4.97
C PHE A 254 2.54 23.77 5.19
N ARG A 255 2.22 24.72 4.30
CA ARG A 255 2.62 26.13 4.48
C ARG A 255 2.00 26.73 5.75
N ALA A 256 0.74 26.43 6.06
CA ALA A 256 0.09 26.88 7.28
C ALA A 256 0.84 26.38 8.52
N GLY A 257 1.09 25.07 8.63
CA GLY A 257 1.82 24.50 9.77
C GLY A 257 3.27 24.98 9.90
N TRP A 258 3.94 25.29 8.80
CA TRP A 258 5.28 25.89 8.85
C TRP A 258 5.29 27.33 9.39
N ASN A 259 4.24 28.11 9.07
CA ASN A 259 4.09 29.51 9.53
C ASN A 259 3.36 29.63 10.87
N ASP A 260 2.93 28.53 11.45
CA ASP A 260 2.30 28.51 12.77
C ASP A 260 3.35 28.78 13.84
N THR A 261 3.20 29.90 14.54
CA THR A 261 4.13 30.32 15.60
C THR A 261 3.88 29.63 16.93
N ASP A 262 2.74 28.96 17.07
CA ASP A 262 2.42 28.18 18.28
C ASP A 262 3.11 26.82 18.26
N LEU A 263 3.59 26.38 17.08
CA LEU A 263 4.41 25.19 16.92
C LEU A 263 5.89 25.47 17.21
N ASP A 264 6.56 24.52 17.85
CA ASP A 264 7.99 24.60 18.10
C ASP A 264 8.81 24.50 16.80
N PRO A 265 10.10 24.88 16.81
CA PRO A 265 10.93 24.85 15.62
C PRO A 265 11.03 23.48 14.92
N LEU A 266 11.06 22.38 15.67
CA LEU A 266 11.14 21.03 15.13
C LEU A 266 9.83 20.67 14.41
N GLN A 267 8.70 20.96 15.02
CA GLN A 267 7.37 20.77 14.43
C GLN A 267 7.25 21.54 13.12
N ARG A 268 7.60 22.82 13.13
CA ARG A 268 7.61 23.68 11.93
C ARG A 268 8.58 23.18 10.85
N MET A 269 9.74 22.66 11.25
CA MET A 269 10.73 22.08 10.34
C MET A 269 10.17 20.83 9.63
N HIS A 270 9.37 20.03 10.31
CA HIS A 270 8.72 18.89 9.67
C HIS A 270 7.73 19.30 8.58
N TYR A 271 6.99 20.38 8.79
CA TYR A 271 6.13 20.97 7.76
C TYR A 271 6.96 21.52 6.57
N ALA A 272 8.06 22.21 6.86
CA ALA A 272 8.99 22.69 5.83
C ALA A 272 9.62 21.55 5.02
N SER A 273 10.03 20.45 5.66
CA SER A 273 10.60 19.27 5.00
C SER A 273 9.61 18.65 4.00
N ALA A 274 8.32 18.59 4.34
CA ALA A 274 7.30 18.13 3.42
C ALA A 274 7.17 19.01 2.16
N LEU A 275 7.30 20.34 2.31
CA LEU A 275 7.32 21.29 1.18
C LEU A 275 8.56 21.14 0.30
N VAL A 276 9.73 20.86 0.90
CA VAL A 276 10.96 20.59 0.16
C VAL A 276 10.79 19.32 -0.68
N GLY A 277 10.32 18.23 -0.07
CA GLY A 277 10.11 16.94 -0.74
C GLY A 277 9.06 16.97 -1.83
N SER A 278 8.08 17.88 -1.75
CA SER A 278 7.05 18.05 -2.79
C SER A 278 7.49 18.96 -3.94
N GLY A 279 8.64 19.65 -3.88
CA GLY A 279 8.99 20.60 -4.94
C GLY A 279 7.97 21.74 -5.07
N ALA A 280 7.30 22.09 -3.98
CA ALA A 280 6.36 23.20 -3.93
C ALA A 280 7.03 24.52 -4.30
N ARG A 281 6.24 25.55 -4.63
CA ARG A 281 6.76 26.89 -4.96
C ARG A 281 7.63 27.51 -3.86
N ASP A 282 7.39 27.13 -2.60
CA ASP A 282 8.18 27.61 -1.46
C ASP A 282 9.31 26.66 -1.05
N ARG A 283 9.67 25.68 -1.88
CA ARG A 283 10.74 24.72 -1.60
C ARG A 283 12.02 25.41 -1.12
N ASP A 284 12.48 26.43 -1.84
CA ASP A 284 13.76 27.08 -1.50
C ASP A 284 13.69 27.79 -0.14
N ARG A 285 12.57 28.47 0.14
CA ARG A 285 12.36 29.13 1.44
C ARG A 285 12.21 28.13 2.59
N ALA A 286 11.55 27.00 2.33
CA ALA A 286 11.42 25.92 3.30
C ALA A 286 12.78 25.25 3.57
N LEU A 287 13.61 25.09 2.54
CA LEU A 287 14.98 24.60 2.67
C LEU A 287 15.85 25.60 3.43
N ASP A 288 15.74 26.89 3.17
CA ASP A 288 16.42 27.96 3.93
C ASP A 288 16.04 27.96 5.41
N PHE A 289 14.78 27.67 5.73
CA PHE A 289 14.36 27.48 7.11
C PHE A 289 15.03 26.25 7.75
N ILE A 290 15.06 25.11 7.07
CA ILE A 290 15.74 23.89 7.56
C ILE A 290 17.24 24.15 7.78
N ARG A 291 17.90 24.86 6.84
CA ARG A 291 19.29 25.32 6.99
C ARG A 291 19.46 26.16 8.25
N SER A 292 18.54 27.11 8.47
CA SER A 292 18.57 28.01 9.62
C SER A 292 18.45 27.24 10.94
N VAL A 293 17.57 26.24 11.02
CA VAL A 293 17.48 25.35 12.20
C VAL A 293 18.80 24.61 12.41
N ALA A 294 19.36 23.97 11.38
CA ALA A 294 20.59 23.20 11.49
C ALA A 294 21.78 24.03 12.03
N ILE A 295 21.95 25.27 11.55
CA ILE A 295 23.03 26.16 11.99
C ILE A 295 22.76 26.84 13.34
N GLY A 296 21.57 26.69 13.92
CA GLY A 296 21.17 27.34 15.17
C GLY A 296 20.79 28.82 15.00
N GLY A 297 20.27 29.20 13.83
CA GLY A 297 19.74 30.53 13.53
C GLY A 297 18.27 30.71 13.92
N VAL A 298 17.64 29.66 14.47
CA VAL A 298 16.29 29.71 15.04
C VAL A 298 16.42 29.54 16.56
N GLU A 299 15.70 30.37 17.31
CA GLU A 299 15.68 30.33 18.78
C GLU A 299 15.06 29.02 19.28
N ASP A 300 15.34 28.65 20.53
CA ASP A 300 14.78 27.49 21.23
C ASP A 300 14.94 26.12 20.53
N CYS A 301 15.92 25.99 19.64
CA CYS A 301 16.24 24.72 18.96
C CYS A 301 17.20 23.87 19.79
N TRP A 302 16.77 22.67 20.16
CA TRP A 302 17.59 21.71 20.86
C TRP A 302 18.59 21.05 19.90
N LEU A 303 19.63 20.40 20.42
CA LEU A 303 20.60 19.73 19.57
C LEU A 303 19.94 18.69 18.66
N SER A 304 18.98 17.92 19.20
CA SER A 304 18.16 16.96 18.45
C SER A 304 17.56 17.58 17.18
N ASP A 305 17.01 18.79 17.30
CA ASP A 305 16.31 19.48 16.21
C ASP A 305 17.29 19.91 15.13
N ARG A 306 18.46 20.38 15.56
CA ARG A 306 19.54 20.76 14.65
C ARG A 306 20.08 19.56 13.87
N LEU A 307 20.21 18.41 14.53
CA LEU A 307 20.64 17.16 13.89
C LEU A 307 19.56 16.63 12.93
N ALA A 308 18.29 16.70 13.33
CA ALA A 308 17.16 16.37 12.46
C ALA A 308 17.12 17.29 11.22
N ALA A 309 17.32 18.59 11.41
CA ALA A 309 17.39 19.58 10.34
C ALA A 309 18.57 19.31 9.40
N ALA A 310 19.74 18.96 9.92
CA ALA A 310 20.89 18.59 9.11
C ALA A 310 20.62 17.37 8.21
N ARG A 311 19.91 16.35 8.72
CA ARG A 311 19.46 15.21 7.89
C ARG A 311 18.51 15.65 6.78
N GLN A 312 17.53 16.48 7.12
CA GLN A 312 16.55 16.97 6.15
C GLN A 312 17.20 17.87 5.11
N TRP A 313 18.21 18.65 5.48
CA TRP A 313 18.98 19.46 4.57
C TRP A 313 19.71 18.59 3.53
N VAL A 314 20.48 17.58 3.94
CA VAL A 314 21.16 16.67 2.97
C VAL A 314 20.16 15.97 2.06
N ARG A 315 19.02 15.52 2.59
CA ARG A 315 17.97 14.88 1.78
C ARG A 315 17.31 15.84 0.80
N GLY A 316 17.09 17.08 1.23
CA GLY A 316 16.51 18.13 0.42
C GLY A 316 17.43 18.56 -0.72
N GLU A 317 18.73 18.71 -0.43
CA GLU A 317 19.74 19.20 -1.36
C GLU A 317 21.05 18.39 -1.22
N PRO A 318 21.16 17.22 -1.87
CA PRO A 318 22.33 16.34 -1.75
C PRO A 318 23.65 17.02 -2.14
N GLY A 319 23.60 18.00 -3.04
CA GLY A 319 24.75 18.81 -3.46
C GLY A 319 25.37 19.65 -2.35
N GLU A 320 24.64 19.92 -1.27
CA GLU A 320 25.11 20.72 -0.13
C GLU A 320 25.64 19.88 1.04
N ARG A 321 25.88 18.57 0.82
CA ARG A 321 26.49 17.68 1.83
C ARG A 321 27.74 18.27 2.47
N GLY A 322 28.62 18.89 1.68
CA GLY A 322 29.85 19.51 2.20
C GLY A 322 29.57 20.62 3.20
N ALA A 323 28.54 21.44 2.95
CA ALA A 323 28.12 22.50 3.87
C ALA A 323 27.54 21.93 5.16
N VAL A 324 26.71 20.88 5.07
CA VAL A 324 26.17 20.21 6.25
C VAL A 324 27.29 19.60 7.11
N LEU A 325 28.23 18.90 6.49
CA LEU A 325 29.38 18.33 7.19
C LEU A 325 30.22 19.42 7.87
N ALA A 326 30.44 20.56 7.22
CA ALA A 326 31.17 21.68 7.83
C ALA A 326 30.46 22.22 9.08
N VAL A 327 29.11 22.33 9.05
CA VAL A 327 28.30 22.74 10.20
C VAL A 327 28.39 21.74 11.34
N LEU A 328 28.22 20.45 11.05
CA LEU A 328 28.30 19.39 12.06
C LEU A 328 29.70 19.26 12.65
N GLU A 329 30.75 19.39 11.84
CA GLU A 329 32.13 19.38 12.32
C GLU A 329 32.43 20.61 13.19
N ALA A 330 31.92 21.79 12.84
CA ALA A 330 32.04 22.97 13.69
C ALA A 330 31.31 22.77 15.02
N LEU A 331 30.13 22.16 15.00
CA LEU A 331 29.35 21.81 16.19
C LEU A 331 30.10 20.80 17.06
N HIS A 332 30.70 19.77 16.47
CA HIS A 332 31.48 18.75 17.18
C HIS A 332 32.74 19.33 17.86
N ARG A 333 33.36 20.36 17.28
CA ARG A 333 34.55 21.05 17.83
C ARG A 333 34.23 22.01 18.98
N ARG A 334 32.95 22.23 19.31
CA ARG A 334 32.57 23.12 20.40
C ARG A 334 33.07 22.58 21.75
N PRO A 335 33.80 23.40 22.54
CA PRO A 335 34.33 22.96 23.83
C PRO A 335 33.23 22.77 24.87
N ASP A 336 32.09 23.44 24.70
CA ASP A 336 30.94 23.42 25.60
C ASP A 336 29.91 22.34 25.29
N LEU A 337 30.09 21.56 24.21
CA LEU A 337 29.19 20.48 23.85
C LEU A 337 29.39 19.29 24.80
N PRO A 338 28.34 18.79 25.49
CA PRO A 338 28.42 17.59 26.32
C PRO A 338 28.94 16.38 25.53
N GLU A 339 29.62 15.46 26.21
CA GLU A 339 30.23 14.30 25.53
C GLU A 339 29.18 13.39 24.86
N GLY A 340 28.03 13.17 25.51
CA GLY A 340 26.93 12.39 24.93
C GLY A 340 26.38 13.03 23.64
N ASP A 341 26.28 14.35 23.61
CA ASP A 341 25.88 15.12 22.45
C ASP A 341 26.93 15.12 21.34
N ARG A 342 28.20 15.17 21.73
CA ARG A 342 29.33 15.05 20.81
C ARG A 342 29.32 13.71 20.06
N VAL A 343 28.94 12.62 20.74
CA VAL A 343 28.74 11.30 20.13
C VAL A 343 27.60 11.35 19.10
N LYS A 344 26.43 11.91 19.43
CA LYS A 344 25.30 12.06 18.49
C LYS A 344 25.72 12.81 17.22
N VAL A 345 26.48 13.90 17.36
CA VAL A 345 27.02 14.66 16.21
C VAL A 345 27.99 13.81 15.39
N ALA A 346 28.90 13.09 16.04
CA ALA A 346 29.88 12.24 15.35
C ALA A 346 29.22 11.08 14.58
N GLU A 347 28.18 10.48 15.15
CA GLU A 347 27.36 9.46 14.50
C GLU A 347 26.69 9.99 13.25
N LEU A 348 26.08 11.19 13.31
CA LEU A 348 25.47 11.80 12.14
C LEU A 348 26.50 12.16 11.06
N ILE A 349 27.68 12.67 11.44
CA ILE A 349 28.77 12.91 10.49
C ILE A 349 29.16 11.61 9.77
N ARG A 350 29.25 10.50 10.51
CA ARG A 350 29.54 9.18 9.94
C ARG A 350 28.42 8.74 9.00
N GLU A 351 27.17 8.81 9.44
CA GLU A 351 25.96 8.49 8.65
C GLU A 351 26.01 9.20 7.28
N ILE A 352 26.13 10.52 7.27
CA ILE A 352 26.13 11.35 6.05
C ILE A 352 27.32 11.04 5.13
N ARG A 353 28.49 10.67 5.68
CA ARG A 353 29.66 10.29 4.89
C ARG A 353 29.52 8.91 4.25
N THR A 354 28.83 8.00 4.92
CA THR A 354 28.68 6.60 4.49
C THR A 354 27.48 6.37 3.59
N ASP A 355 26.53 7.30 3.54
CA ASP A 355 25.29 7.15 2.76
C ASP A 355 25.58 7.07 1.24
N PRO A 356 25.30 5.93 0.58
CA PRO A 356 25.54 5.73 -0.84
C PRO A 356 24.51 6.44 -1.74
N ASP A 357 23.30 6.71 -1.25
CA ASP A 357 22.20 7.31 -2.04
C ASP A 357 22.35 8.83 -2.19
N ALA A 358 23.48 9.36 -1.72
CA ALA A 358 23.80 10.76 -1.67
C ALA A 358 24.80 11.16 -2.78
N ARG A 359 25.31 10.24 -3.60
CA ARG A 359 26.30 10.54 -4.66
C ARG A 359 25.70 11.01 -5.98
#